data_AF-A0A420DQ32-F1
#
_entry.id   AF-A0A420DQ32-F1
#
_cell.length_a   1.000
_cell.length_b   1.000
_cell.length_c   1.000
_cell.angle_alpha   90.00
_cell.angle_beta   90.00
_cell.angle_gamma   90.00
#
_symmetry.space_group_name_H-M   'P 1'
#
loop_
_entity.id
_entity.type
_entity.pdbx_description
1 polymer ?
#
loop_
_entity_poly.entity_id
_entity_poly.type
_entity_poly.pdbx_seq_one_letter_code
_entity_poly.pdbx_strand_id
1 'polypeptide(L)'
;MNTLDILVECGGWDEKLIVPLAQRAVVATLHHMQLEPDDCEVTVMACDDARIAVLNAEFRGKPVATNVLSWPAQRLAPPAEGGVPPLPEKGFDGMLELGDIALSFETCTREAMEASKPVADHLTHLIVHGTLHLLGYDHITDGDAALMERIEVEILGNLGLDDPYTADITITGAPN
;
A
#
# COMPACT_ATOMS: atom_id res chain seq x y z
N MET A 1 -13.11 -11.75 -13.24
CA MET A 1 -11.92 -12.61 -13.49
C MET A 1 -10.86 -11.87 -12.69
N ASN A 2 -10.33 -12.44 -11.61
CA ASN A 2 -9.59 -11.65 -10.62
C ASN A 2 -8.25 -11.20 -11.23
N THR A 3 -8.16 -9.95 -11.66
CA THR A 3 -7.06 -9.28 -12.37
C THR A 3 -5.96 -8.77 -11.44
N LEU A 4 -6.09 -9.08 -10.15
CA LEU A 4 -5.05 -8.94 -9.15
C LEU A 4 -4.16 -10.18 -9.15
N ASP A 5 -2.89 -10.00 -9.50
CA ASP A 5 -1.85 -11.04 -9.41
C ASP A 5 -1.08 -10.89 -8.10
N ILE A 6 -1.02 -11.97 -7.31
CA ILE A 6 -0.32 -11.97 -6.03
C ILE A 6 0.70 -13.10 -6.06
N LEU A 7 1.98 -12.74 -5.97
CA LEU A 7 3.08 -13.68 -6.08
C LEU A 7 3.94 -13.63 -4.81
N VAL A 8 4.35 -14.81 -4.35
CA VAL A 8 5.34 -14.96 -3.28
C VAL A 8 6.63 -15.45 -3.94
N GLU A 9 7.61 -14.58 -4.06
CA GLU A 9 8.88 -14.89 -4.74
C GLU A 9 9.88 -15.52 -3.77
N CYS A 10 10.03 -14.93 -2.58
CA CYS A 10 10.97 -15.34 -1.55
C CYS A 10 10.56 -14.79 -0.18
N GLY A 11 11.27 -15.19 0.89
CA GLY A 11 11.00 -14.75 2.26
C GLY A 11 10.14 -15.72 3.08
N GLY A 12 9.84 -15.32 4.32
CA GLY A 12 9.12 -16.15 5.30
C GLY A 12 7.59 -16.08 5.25
N TRP A 13 7.02 -15.72 4.10
CA TRP A 13 5.58 -15.48 3.96
C TRP A 13 4.75 -16.76 4.13
N ASP A 14 3.65 -16.66 4.87
CA ASP A 14 2.56 -17.63 4.79
C ASP A 14 1.62 -17.22 3.66
N GLU A 15 1.65 -17.93 2.53
CA GLU A 15 0.77 -17.71 1.39
C GLU A 15 -0.72 -17.70 1.77
N LYS A 16 -1.12 -18.51 2.77
CA LYS A 16 -2.51 -18.57 3.24
C LYS A 16 -2.91 -17.32 4.01
N LEU A 17 -1.95 -16.51 4.45
CA LEU A 17 -2.16 -15.22 5.06
C LEU A 17 -2.04 -14.10 4.02
N ILE A 18 -0.91 -14.00 3.32
CA ILE A 18 -0.60 -12.83 2.49
C ILE A 18 -1.51 -12.71 1.26
N VAL A 19 -1.88 -13.83 0.62
CA VAL A 19 -2.73 -13.80 -0.59
C VAL A 19 -4.13 -13.24 -0.28
N PRO A 20 -4.92 -13.80 0.64
CA PRO A 20 -6.24 -13.24 0.94
C PRO A 20 -6.16 -11.83 1.56
N LEU A 21 -5.09 -11.52 2.29
CA LEU A 21 -4.88 -10.20 2.88
C LEU A 21 -4.64 -9.14 1.80
N ALA A 22 -3.71 -9.40 0.87
CA ALA A 22 -3.44 -8.52 -0.26
C ALA A 22 -4.68 -8.31 -1.12
N GLN A 23 -5.41 -9.39 -1.42
CA GLN A 23 -6.67 -9.31 -2.16
C GLN A 23 -7.69 -8.41 -1.44
N ARG A 24 -7.89 -8.62 -0.14
CA ARG A 24 -8.82 -7.82 0.65
C ARG A 24 -8.43 -6.34 0.69
N ALA A 25 -7.15 -6.04 0.89
CA ALA A 25 -6.64 -4.67 0.98
C ALA A 25 -6.76 -3.92 -0.35
N VAL A 26 -6.30 -4.51 -1.46
CA VAL A 26 -6.40 -3.90 -2.79
C VAL A 26 -7.87 -3.67 -3.16
N VAL A 27 -8.73 -4.68 -3.04
CA VAL A 27 -10.16 -4.58 -3.39
C VAL A 27 -10.86 -3.48 -2.57
N ALA A 28 -10.54 -3.36 -1.27
CA ALA A 28 -11.11 -2.31 -0.44
C ALA A 28 -10.67 -0.92 -0.87
N THR A 29 -9.39 -0.75 -1.22
CA THR A 29 -8.89 0.52 -1.78
C THR A 29 -9.58 0.85 -3.09
N LEU A 30 -9.69 -0.09 -4.02
CA LEU A 30 -10.34 0.14 -5.32
C LEU A 30 -11.81 0.53 -5.16
N HIS A 31 -12.56 -0.19 -4.31
CA HIS A 31 -13.95 0.16 -4.04
C HIS A 31 -14.10 1.54 -3.39
N HIS A 32 -13.21 1.89 -2.45
CA HIS A 32 -13.19 3.25 -1.87
C HIS A 32 -12.97 4.31 -2.95
N MET A 33 -12.11 4.03 -3.93
CA MET A 33 -11.83 4.90 -5.08
C MET A 33 -12.88 4.82 -6.19
N GLN A 34 -13.99 4.10 -5.99
CA GLN A 34 -15.07 3.90 -6.97
C GLN A 34 -14.57 3.26 -8.28
N LEU A 35 -13.57 2.39 -8.17
CA LEU A 35 -13.06 1.57 -9.26
C LEU A 35 -13.57 0.14 -9.11
N GLU A 36 -13.99 -0.47 -10.21
CA GLU A 36 -14.41 -1.88 -10.24
C GLU A 36 -13.16 -2.78 -10.27
N PRO A 37 -12.96 -3.67 -9.27
CA PRO A 37 -11.76 -4.49 -9.21
C PRO A 37 -11.54 -5.39 -10.43
N ASP A 38 -12.62 -5.90 -11.02
CA ASP A 38 -12.57 -6.73 -12.25
C ASP A 38 -12.11 -5.94 -13.50
N ASP A 39 -12.06 -4.59 -13.43
CA ASP A 39 -11.56 -3.70 -14.48
C ASP A 39 -10.12 -3.23 -14.20
N CYS A 40 -9.49 -3.63 -13.09
CA CYS A 40 -8.17 -3.14 -12.66
C CYS A 40 -7.11 -4.23 -12.62
N GLU A 41 -5.91 -3.93 -13.12
CA GLU A 41 -4.75 -4.81 -13.03
C GLU A 41 -3.72 -4.28 -12.03
N VAL A 42 -3.40 -5.10 -11.04
CA VAL A 42 -2.44 -4.81 -9.97
C VAL A 42 -1.60 -6.05 -9.72
N THR A 43 -0.29 -5.88 -9.57
CA THR A 43 0.60 -6.94 -9.09
C THR A 43 1.03 -6.65 -7.66
N VAL A 44 0.94 -7.65 -6.78
CA VAL A 44 1.53 -7.60 -5.43
C VAL A 44 2.55 -8.71 -5.28
N MET A 45 3.82 -8.32 -5.14
CA MET A 45 4.94 -9.22 -4.91
C MET A 45 5.37 -9.21 -3.46
N ALA A 46 5.29 -10.37 -2.82
CA ALA A 46 5.85 -10.63 -1.51
C ALA A 46 7.26 -11.22 -1.67
N CYS A 47 8.27 -10.55 -1.14
CA CYS A 47 9.68 -10.93 -1.25
C CYS A 47 10.44 -10.74 0.08
N ASP A 48 11.76 -10.93 0.07
CA ASP A 48 12.64 -10.69 1.21
C ASP A 48 13.41 -9.35 1.09
N ASP A 49 14.11 -8.98 2.16
CA ASP A 49 14.94 -7.75 2.22
C ASP A 49 16.01 -7.71 1.13
N ALA A 50 16.58 -8.86 0.77
CA ALA A 50 17.63 -8.92 -0.25
C ALA A 50 17.04 -8.58 -1.63
N ARG A 51 15.88 -9.15 -1.95
CA ARG A 51 15.18 -8.90 -3.21
C ARG A 51 14.70 -7.47 -3.31
N ILE A 52 14.05 -6.94 -2.27
CA ILE A 52 13.56 -5.55 -2.32
C ILE A 52 14.71 -4.55 -2.37
N ALA A 53 15.86 -4.82 -1.73
CA ALA A 53 17.03 -3.94 -1.79
C ALA A 53 17.62 -3.85 -3.21
N VAL A 54 17.60 -4.95 -3.97
CA VAL A 54 17.97 -4.95 -5.40
C VAL A 54 17.00 -4.07 -6.19
N LEU A 55 15.70 -4.24 -6.00
CA LEU A 55 14.68 -3.42 -6.68
C LEU A 55 14.80 -1.93 -6.30
N ASN A 56 15.03 -1.64 -5.02
CA ASN A 56 15.23 -0.26 -4.55
C ASN A 56 16.50 0.36 -5.16
N ALA A 57 17.56 -0.42 -5.34
CA ALA A 57 18.76 0.02 -6.06
C ALA A 57 18.45 0.32 -7.53
N GLU A 58 17.79 -0.60 -8.23
CA GLU A 58 17.52 -0.51 -9.67
C GLU A 58 16.59 0.65 -10.02
N PHE A 59 15.50 0.82 -9.26
CA PHE A 59 14.45 1.78 -9.62
C PHE A 59 14.51 3.11 -8.86
N ARG A 60 15.14 3.14 -7.68
CA ARG A 60 15.23 4.34 -6.83
C ARG A 60 16.67 4.77 -6.52
N GLY A 61 17.68 4.01 -6.97
CA GLY A 61 19.09 4.28 -6.69
C GLY A 61 19.49 4.09 -5.22
N LYS A 62 18.68 3.35 -4.43
CA LYS A 62 18.87 3.16 -2.98
C LYS A 62 19.11 1.67 -2.67
N PRO A 63 20.36 1.22 -2.50
CA PRO A 63 20.68 -0.19 -2.29
C PRO A 63 20.48 -0.63 -0.83
N VAL A 64 19.30 -0.37 -0.29
CA VAL A 64 18.89 -0.70 1.07
C VAL A 64 17.48 -1.30 1.04
N ALA A 65 17.22 -2.22 1.96
CA ALA A 65 15.88 -2.77 2.12
C ALA A 65 14.89 -1.68 2.58
N THR A 66 13.63 -1.85 2.21
CA THR A 66 12.50 -1.02 2.64
C THR A 66 11.28 -1.93 2.82
N ASN A 67 10.23 -1.43 3.47
CA ASN A 67 9.00 -2.19 3.71
C ASN A 67 8.21 -2.45 2.42
N VAL A 68 7.93 -1.38 1.68
CA VAL A 68 7.12 -1.37 0.46
C VAL A 68 7.76 -0.52 -0.63
N LEU A 69 7.61 -0.95 -1.88
CA LEU A 69 7.84 -0.16 -3.08
C LEU A 69 6.60 -0.21 -3.96
N SER A 70 6.37 0.86 -4.72
CA SER A 70 5.25 0.95 -5.66
C SER A 70 5.70 1.61 -6.96
N TRP A 71 5.25 1.02 -8.06
CA TRP A 71 5.54 1.46 -9.43
C TRP A 71 4.23 1.64 -10.20
N PRO A 72 3.72 2.88 -10.31
CA PRO A 72 2.50 3.12 -11.06
C PRO A 72 2.73 2.89 -12.55
N ALA A 73 1.78 2.23 -13.22
CA ALA A 73 1.82 2.05 -14.68
C ALA A 73 1.63 3.39 -15.42
N GLN A 74 0.84 4.30 -14.85
CA GLN A 74 0.62 5.65 -15.35
C GLN A 74 1.16 6.70 -14.37
N ARG A 75 1.87 7.70 -14.88
CA ARG A 75 2.31 8.82 -14.05
C ARG A 75 1.14 9.78 -13.79
N LEU A 76 0.38 9.48 -12.74
CA LEU A 76 -0.69 10.32 -12.22
C LEU A 76 -0.13 11.22 -11.10
N ALA A 77 -0.59 12.47 -11.07
CA ALA A 77 -0.25 13.41 -10.00
C ALA A 77 -1.39 14.43 -9.86
N PRO A 78 -1.65 14.93 -8.66
CA PRO A 78 -2.67 15.93 -8.46
C PRO A 78 -2.30 17.26 -9.15
N PRO A 79 -3.29 18.03 -9.63
CA PRO A 79 -3.03 19.30 -10.33
C PRO A 79 -2.53 20.41 -9.39
N ALA A 80 -2.67 20.24 -8.08
CA ALA A 80 -2.20 21.11 -7.02
C ALA A 80 -1.99 20.30 -5.73
N GLU A 81 -1.19 20.82 -4.81
CA GLU A 81 -0.99 20.24 -3.46
C GLU A 81 -2.32 20.01 -2.74
N GLY A 82 -2.47 18.83 -2.13
CA GLY A 82 -3.68 18.37 -1.48
C GLY A 82 -4.84 18.11 -2.44
N GLY A 83 -4.58 18.09 -3.75
CA GLY A 83 -5.55 17.80 -4.79
C GLY A 83 -5.74 16.30 -4.99
N VAL A 84 -6.84 15.95 -5.68
CA VAL A 84 -7.13 14.56 -6.07
C VAL A 84 -6.42 14.28 -7.40
N PRO A 85 -5.64 13.19 -7.52
CA PRO A 85 -5.08 12.76 -8.79
C PRO A 85 -6.17 12.47 -9.83
N PRO A 86 -5.90 12.64 -11.13
CA PRO A 86 -6.82 12.18 -12.17
C PRO A 86 -6.97 10.65 -12.12
N LEU A 87 -8.10 10.14 -12.59
CA LEU A 87 -8.30 8.69 -12.73
C LEU A 87 -7.36 8.12 -13.80
N PRO A 88 -6.88 6.87 -13.63
CA PRO A 88 -6.13 6.17 -14.67
C PRO A 88 -6.96 6.00 -15.94
N GLU A 89 -6.31 6.07 -17.10
CA GLU A 89 -6.93 5.77 -18.38
C GLU A 89 -6.94 4.26 -18.66
N LYS A 90 -7.92 3.76 -19.41
CA LYS A 90 -7.96 2.34 -19.81
C LYS A 90 -6.95 2.07 -20.93
N GLY A 91 -6.29 0.92 -20.86
CA GLY A 91 -5.46 0.35 -21.91
C GLY A 91 -6.29 -0.07 -23.13
N PHE A 92 -5.59 -0.55 -24.17
CA PHE A 92 -6.24 -0.99 -25.42
C PHE A 92 -7.16 -2.20 -25.26
N ASP A 93 -6.96 -3.00 -24.23
CA ASP A 93 -7.78 -4.14 -23.83
C ASP A 93 -8.98 -3.74 -22.96
N GLY A 94 -9.10 -2.46 -22.59
CA GLY A 94 -10.17 -1.94 -21.75
C GLY A 94 -9.92 -2.06 -20.23
N MET A 95 -8.72 -2.48 -19.83
CA MET A 95 -8.31 -2.65 -18.44
C MET A 95 -7.63 -1.38 -17.90
N LEU A 96 -7.74 -1.16 -16.59
CA LEU A 96 -6.99 -0.14 -15.86
C LEU A 96 -5.72 -0.77 -15.29
N GLU A 97 -4.62 -0.67 -16.04
CA GLU A 97 -3.29 -1.04 -15.55
C GLU A 97 -2.87 -0.04 -14.46
N LEU A 98 -2.82 -0.48 -13.19
CA LEU A 98 -2.43 0.38 -12.08
C LEU A 98 -0.93 0.24 -11.75
N GLY A 99 -0.37 -0.97 -11.90
CA GLY A 99 1.05 -1.26 -11.74
C GLY A 99 1.36 -2.23 -10.60
N ASP A 100 2.56 -2.08 -10.03
CA ASP A 100 3.19 -3.12 -9.21
C ASP A 100 3.54 -2.64 -7.80
N ILE A 101 3.35 -3.51 -6.81
CA ILE A 101 3.73 -3.32 -5.41
C ILE A 101 4.70 -4.45 -5.02
N ALA A 102 5.80 -4.12 -4.33
CA ALA A 102 6.68 -5.10 -3.70
C ALA A 102 6.73 -4.89 -2.19
N LEU A 103 6.65 -5.97 -1.42
CA LEU A 103 6.74 -5.98 0.04
C LEU A 103 7.91 -6.84 0.50
N SER A 104 8.62 -6.41 1.54
CA SER A 104 9.67 -7.20 2.18
C SER A 104 9.22 -7.82 3.50
N PHE A 105 9.39 -9.14 3.64
CA PHE A 105 8.97 -9.89 4.81
C PHE A 105 9.65 -9.42 6.09
N GLU A 106 10.98 -9.36 6.09
CA GLU A 106 11.78 -9.07 7.27
C GLU A 106 11.53 -7.64 7.76
N THR A 107 11.57 -6.67 6.84
CA THR A 107 11.32 -5.28 7.17
C THR A 107 9.88 -5.06 7.66
N CYS A 108 8.86 -5.59 6.98
CA CYS A 108 7.46 -5.44 7.42
C CYS A 108 7.23 -6.09 8.80
N THR A 109 7.77 -7.28 9.03
CA THR A 109 7.62 -8.00 10.30
C THR A 109 8.30 -7.25 11.44
N ARG A 110 9.54 -6.76 11.20
CA ARG A 110 10.30 -5.97 12.17
C ARG A 110 9.56 -4.70 12.56
N GLU A 111 9.06 -3.93 11.59
CA GLU A 111 8.31 -2.70 11.85
C GLU A 111 7.02 -2.95 12.61
N ALA A 112 6.27 -3.99 12.25
CA ALA A 112 5.06 -4.37 12.98
C ALA A 112 5.37 -4.70 14.45
N MET A 113 6.45 -5.44 14.70
CA MET A 113 6.90 -5.75 16.06
C MET A 113 7.35 -4.51 16.85
N GLU A 114 8.13 -3.62 16.23
CA GLU A 114 8.57 -2.35 16.83
C GLU A 114 7.38 -1.44 17.18
N ALA A 115 6.37 -1.41 16.31
CA ALA A 115 5.12 -0.67 16.53
C ALA A 115 4.13 -1.41 17.45
N SER A 116 4.45 -2.61 17.93
CA SER A 116 3.54 -3.48 18.70
C SER A 116 2.19 -3.72 18.01
N LYS A 117 2.18 -3.79 16.67
CA LYS A 117 1.01 -4.04 15.83
C LYS A 117 1.00 -5.49 15.33
N PRO A 118 -0.18 -6.10 15.11
CA PRO A 118 -0.27 -7.35 14.36
C PRO A 118 0.37 -7.18 12.98
N VAL A 119 1.18 -8.16 12.56
CA VAL A 119 1.84 -8.14 11.23
C VAL A 119 0.81 -8.00 10.11
N ALA A 120 -0.34 -8.67 10.24
CA ALA A 120 -1.43 -8.56 9.28
C ALA A 120 -1.98 -7.13 9.13
N ASP A 121 -2.07 -6.37 10.22
CA ASP A 121 -2.60 -5.01 10.19
C ASP A 121 -1.60 -4.07 9.54
N HIS A 122 -0.31 -4.22 9.87
CA HIS A 122 0.77 -3.46 9.23
C HIS A 122 0.86 -3.75 7.72
N LEU A 123 0.77 -5.02 7.32
CA LEU A 123 0.73 -5.39 5.90
C LEU A 123 -0.49 -4.83 5.18
N THR A 124 -1.67 -4.85 5.83
CA THR A 124 -2.89 -4.29 5.25
C THR A 124 -2.72 -2.79 5.00
N HIS A 125 -2.15 -2.07 5.98
CA HIS A 125 -1.80 -0.66 5.82
C HIS A 125 -0.85 -0.43 4.65
N LEU A 126 0.27 -1.17 4.58
CA LEU A 126 1.26 -1.00 3.50
C LEU A 126 0.69 -1.32 2.11
N ILE A 127 -0.24 -2.26 1.98
CA ILE A 127 -0.87 -2.59 0.69
C ILE A 127 -1.89 -1.52 0.28
N VAL A 128 -2.66 -0.98 1.24
CA VAL A 128 -3.52 0.19 0.99
C VAL A 128 -2.66 1.36 0.53
N HIS A 129 -1.61 1.68 1.28
CA HIS A 129 -0.64 2.74 0.98
C HIS A 129 -0.02 2.57 -0.41
N GLY A 130 0.48 1.38 -0.73
CA GLY A 130 1.06 1.08 -2.04
C GLY A 130 0.05 1.22 -3.18
N THR A 131 -1.20 0.78 -2.97
CA THR A 131 -2.27 0.91 -3.98
C THR A 131 -2.64 2.38 -4.23
N LEU A 132 -2.65 3.21 -3.19
CA LEU A 132 -2.86 4.67 -3.34
C LEU A 132 -1.73 5.33 -4.13
N HIS A 133 -0.48 4.90 -3.91
CA HIS A 133 0.66 5.34 -4.74
C HIS A 133 0.51 4.93 -6.21
N LEU A 134 -0.04 3.74 -6.50
CA LEU A 134 -0.35 3.35 -7.89
C LEU A 134 -1.38 4.29 -8.55
N LEU A 135 -2.29 4.86 -7.76
CA LEU A 135 -3.32 5.81 -8.20
C LEU A 135 -2.85 7.28 -8.21
N GLY A 136 -1.56 7.52 -7.94
CA GLY A 136 -0.96 8.85 -8.00
C GLY A 136 -1.13 9.71 -6.74
N TYR A 137 -1.63 9.14 -5.64
CA TYR A 137 -1.55 9.79 -4.33
C TYR A 137 -0.11 9.72 -3.82
N ASP A 138 0.34 10.76 -3.12
CA ASP A 138 1.69 10.83 -2.57
C ASP A 138 1.64 11.57 -1.22
N HIS A 139 2.76 11.59 -0.52
CA HIS A 139 2.91 12.23 0.79
C HIS A 139 4.16 13.12 0.84
N ILE A 140 4.56 13.71 -0.30
CA ILE A 140 5.73 14.60 -0.40
C ILE A 140 5.48 15.96 0.24
N THR A 141 4.27 16.50 0.10
CA THR A 141 3.86 17.78 0.68
C THR A 141 2.88 17.56 1.84
N ASP A 142 2.76 18.53 2.74
CA ASP A 142 1.84 18.44 3.88
C ASP A 142 0.38 18.29 3.42
N GLY A 143 -0.01 18.99 2.35
CA GLY A 143 -1.35 18.87 1.77
C GLY A 143 -1.62 17.50 1.16
N ASP A 144 -0.67 16.95 0.41
CA ASP A 144 -0.80 15.62 -0.19
C ASP A 144 -0.82 14.53 0.89
N ALA A 145 0.07 14.62 1.88
CA ALA A 145 0.10 13.72 3.03
C ALA A 145 -1.24 13.74 3.78
N ALA A 146 -1.75 14.91 4.17
CA ALA A 146 -3.02 15.01 4.89
C ALA A 146 -4.22 14.44 4.11
N LEU A 147 -4.18 14.49 2.78
CA LEU A 147 -5.19 13.84 1.93
C LEU A 147 -5.02 12.32 1.93
N MET A 148 -3.81 11.83 1.65
CA MET A 148 -3.49 10.41 1.57
C MET A 148 -3.71 9.70 2.91
N GLU A 149 -3.20 10.24 4.01
CA GLU A 149 -3.36 9.70 5.36
C GLU A 149 -4.83 9.57 5.76
N ARG A 150 -5.67 10.59 5.46
CA ARG A 150 -7.11 10.54 5.73
C ARG A 150 -7.76 9.37 4.98
N ILE A 151 -7.43 9.20 3.70
CA ILE A 151 -7.96 8.11 2.88
C ILE A 151 -7.51 6.75 3.43
N GLU A 152 -6.25 6.62 3.83
CA GLU A 152 -5.73 5.41 4.46
C GLU A 152 -6.53 5.07 5.73
N VAL A 153 -6.76 6.05 6.60
CA VAL A 153 -7.56 5.88 7.83
C VAL A 153 -8.99 5.44 7.51
N GLU A 154 -9.64 6.04 6.52
CA GLU A 154 -11.01 5.67 6.14
C GLU A 154 -11.09 4.24 5.59
N ILE A 155 -10.13 3.83 4.75
CA ILE A 155 -10.07 2.47 4.20
C ILE A 155 -9.79 1.46 5.32
N LEU A 156 -8.80 1.72 6.17
CA LEU A 156 -8.44 0.83 7.28
C LEU A 156 -9.58 0.71 8.30
N GLY A 157 -10.27 1.81 8.63
CA GLY A 157 -11.45 1.80 9.48
C GLY A 157 -12.59 0.95 8.91
N ASN A 158 -12.84 1.00 7.60
CA ASN A 158 -13.81 0.12 6.93
C ASN A 158 -13.39 -1.36 6.96
N LEU A 159 -12.08 -1.62 7.03
CA LEU A 159 -11.51 -2.95 7.22
C LEU A 159 -11.48 -3.37 8.71
N GLY A 160 -11.93 -2.52 9.64
CA GLY A 160 -11.94 -2.78 11.08
C GLY A 160 -10.57 -2.71 11.74
N LEU A 161 -9.63 -1.95 11.15
CA LEU A 161 -8.29 -1.71 11.67
C LEU A 161 -8.22 -0.31 12.31
N ASP A 162 -7.33 -0.18 13.29
CA ASP A 162 -7.07 1.09 13.97
C ASP A 162 -6.34 2.10 13.05
N ASP A 163 -6.46 3.38 13.38
CA ASP A 163 -5.76 4.46 12.69
C ASP A 163 -4.23 4.29 12.87
N PRO A 164 -3.46 4.13 11.77
CA PRO A 164 -2.04 3.84 11.86
C PRO A 164 -1.20 5.01 12.39
N TYR A 165 -1.74 6.23 12.41
CA TYR A 165 -1.06 7.48 12.81
C TYR A 165 -1.36 7.89 14.26
N THR A 166 -2.28 7.22 14.96
CA THR A 166 -2.69 7.61 16.32
C THR A 166 -1.76 7.12 17.45
N ALA A 167 -0.72 6.36 17.13
CA ALA A 167 0.17 5.74 18.14
C ALA A 167 1.01 6.74 18.98
N ASP A 168 0.99 8.04 18.67
CA ASP A 168 1.75 9.06 19.41
C ASP A 168 0.96 9.82 20.49
N ILE A 169 -0.33 9.53 20.71
CA ILE A 169 -1.08 10.14 21.82
C ILE A 169 -1.00 9.21 23.04
N THR A 170 0.13 9.22 23.74
CA THR A 170 0.15 8.75 25.13
C THR A 170 -0.79 9.65 25.94
N ILE A 171 -1.94 9.11 26.32
CA ILE A 171 -2.84 9.73 27.29
C ILE A 171 -2.10 9.78 28.64
N THR A 172 -1.32 10.83 28.88
CA THR A 172 -1.00 11.26 30.24
C THR A 172 -2.22 11.99 30.79
N GLY A 173 -3.22 11.21 31.16
CA GLY A 173 -4.49 11.68 31.69
C GLY A 173 -5.10 10.64 32.62
N ALA A 174 -4.36 10.26 33.66
CA ALA A 174 -4.94 9.50 34.77
C ALA A 174 -5.80 10.47 35.62
N PRO A 175 -7.08 10.16 35.88
CA PRO A 175 -7.86 10.86 36.88
C PRO A 175 -7.61 10.21 38.25
N ASN A 176 -7.05 10.97 39.20
CA ASN A 176 -7.69 11.37 40.47
C ASN A 176 -6.75 12.30 41.25
#